data_AF-A0A2G4HFD1-F1
#
_entry.id   AF-A0A2G4HFD1-F1
#
_cell.length_a   1.000
_cell.length_b   1.000
_cell.length_c   1.000
_cell.angle_alpha   90.00
_cell.angle_beta   90.00
_cell.angle_gamma   90.00
#
_symmetry.space_group_name_H-M   'P 1'
#
loop_
_entity.id
_entity.type
_entity.pdbx_description
1 polymer ?
#
loop_
_entity_poly.entity_id
_entity_poly.type
_entity_poly.pdbx_seq_one_letter_code
_entity_poly.pdbx_strand_id
1 'polypeptide(L)'
;MNLRRCIFALYLVLIGGIGLAAGVFFIEAREEYARLKSIQAENRRLVADAELRLKYQEKVLERLSSDPSYVDKVIRRKLGYARPEEFVFRFSEN
;
A
#
# COMPACT_ATOMS: atom_id res chain seq x y z
N MET A 1 -35.00 -37.96 -40.84
CA MET A 1 -34.32 -36.69 -40.48
C MET A 1 -32.84 -36.82 -40.87
N ASN A 2 -32.29 -35.89 -41.65
CA ASN A 2 -30.97 -36.07 -42.29
C ASN A 2 -29.84 -35.96 -41.26
N LEU A 3 -29.13 -37.08 -41.01
CA LEU A 3 -28.06 -37.20 -40.00
C LEU A 3 -27.01 -36.07 -40.08
N ARG A 4 -26.64 -35.66 -41.30
CA ARG A 4 -25.76 -34.49 -41.52
C ARG A 4 -26.30 -33.21 -40.90
N ARG A 5 -27.60 -32.92 -41.03
CA ARG A 5 -28.21 -31.71 -40.46
C ARG A 5 -28.19 -31.73 -38.93
N CYS A 6 -28.37 -32.90 -38.31
CA CYS A 6 -28.27 -33.06 -36.86
C CYS A 6 -26.84 -32.79 -36.36
N ILE A 7 -25.83 -33.31 -37.06
CA ILE A 7 -24.42 -33.09 -36.71
C ILE A 7 -24.06 -31.60 -36.83
N PHE A 8 -24.46 -30.93 -37.90
CA PHE A 8 -24.19 -29.49 -38.04
C PHE A 8 -24.89 -28.65 -36.98
N ALA A 9 -26.14 -28.98 -36.64
CA ALA A 9 -26.87 -28.30 -35.57
C ALA A 9 -26.17 -28.48 -34.22
N LEU A 10 -25.68 -29.69 -33.91
CA LEU A 10 -24.92 -29.95 -32.69
C LEU A 10 -23.66 -29.08 -32.61
N TYR A 11 -22.87 -29.04 -33.68
CA TYR A 11 -21.65 -28.22 -33.73
C TYR A 11 -21.94 -26.72 -33.59
N LEU A 12 -22.99 -26.22 -34.23
CA LEU A 12 -23.40 -24.82 -34.11
C LEU A 12 -23.78 -24.45 -32.67
N VAL A 13 -24.52 -25.34 -31.98
CA VAL A 13 -24.87 -25.14 -30.57
C VAL A 13 -23.63 -25.19 -29.68
N LEU A 14 -22.72 -26.13 -29.93
CA LEU A 14 -21.48 -26.26 -29.16
C LEU A 14 -20.59 -25.03 -29.30
N ILE A 15 -20.33 -24.59 -30.54
CA ILE A 15 -19.50 -23.43 -30.82
C ILE A 15 -20.17 -22.16 -30.30
N GLY A 16 -21.48 -22.01 -30.49
CA GLY A 16 -22.25 -20.89 -29.95
C GLY A 16 -22.18 -20.83 -28.42
N GLY A 17 -22.37 -21.96 -27.74
CA GLY A 17 -22.29 -22.05 -26.29
C GLY A 17 -20.89 -21.70 -25.76
N ILE A 18 -19.84 -22.22 -26.38
CA ILE A 18 -18.46 -21.91 -26.00
C ILE A 18 -18.15 -20.44 -26.24
N GLY A 19 -18.55 -19.88 -27.39
CA GLY A 19 -18.34 -18.47 -27.72
C GLY A 19 -19.04 -17.54 -26.74
N LEU A 20 -20.27 -17.85 -26.36
CA LEU A 20 -21.02 -17.09 -25.36
C LEU A 20 -20.37 -17.18 -23.97
N ALA A 21 -20.00 -18.38 -23.53
CA ALA A 21 -19.33 -18.57 -22.23
C ALA A 21 -17.98 -17.82 -22.18
N ALA A 22 -17.18 -17.92 -23.24
CA ALA A 22 -15.92 -17.20 -23.36
C ALA A 22 -16.12 -15.69 -23.37
N GLY A 23 -17.16 -15.19 -24.06
CA GLY A 23 -17.51 -13.77 -24.08
C GLY A 23 -17.86 -13.23 -22.70
N VAL A 24 -18.70 -13.95 -21.95
CA VAL A 24 -19.07 -13.57 -20.57
C VAL A 24 -17.85 -13.56 -19.67
N PHE A 25 -17.05 -14.63 -19.68
CA PHE A 25 -15.82 -14.72 -18.88
C PHE A 25 -14.83 -13.61 -19.23
N PHE A 26 -14.72 -13.23 -20.50
CA PHE A 26 -13.83 -12.16 -20.94
C PHE A 26 -14.24 -10.78 -20.40
N ILE A 27 -15.54 -10.49 -20.33
CA ILE A 27 -16.05 -9.24 -19.76
C ILE A 27 -15.74 -9.19 -18.26
N GLU A 28 -16.04 -10.27 -17.54
CA GLU A 28 -15.79 -10.36 -16.11
C GLU A 28 -14.30 -10.24 -15.77
N ALA A 29 -13.43 -10.91 -16.54
CA ALA A 29 -11.99 -10.80 -16.41
C ALA A 29 -11.46 -9.39 -16.73
N ARG A 30 -12.09 -8.68 -17.68
CA ARG A 30 -11.75 -7.29 -18.02
C ARG A 30 -12.06 -6.34 -16.87
N GLU A 31 -13.20 -6.51 -16.22
CA GLU A 31 -13.60 -5.69 -15.07
C GLU A 31 -12.69 -5.94 -13.87
N GLU A 32 -12.38 -7.21 -13.57
CA GLU A 32 -11.46 -7.55 -12.48
C GLU A 32 -10.06 -7.02 -12.73
N TYR A 33 -9.57 -7.10 -13.98
CA TYR A 33 -8.29 -6.50 -14.34
C TYR A 33 -8.27 -4.99 -14.14
N ALA A 34 -9.35 -4.29 -14.50
CA ALA A 34 -9.46 -2.85 -14.29
C ALA A 34 -9.45 -2.49 -12.79
N ARG A 35 -10.13 -3.29 -11.95
CA ARG A 35 -10.13 -3.14 -10.49
C ARG A 35 -8.75 -3.39 -9.89
N LEU A 36 -8.08 -4.48 -10.28
CA LEU A 36 -6.72 -4.77 -9.79
C LEU A 36 -5.74 -3.67 -10.17
N LYS A 37 -5.89 -3.08 -11.36
CA LYS A 37 -5.06 -1.96 -11.81
C LYS A 37 -5.26 -0.70 -10.96
N SER A 38 -6.49 -0.39 -10.54
CA SER A 38 -6.73 0.77 -9.66
C SER A 38 -6.14 0.54 -8.27
N ILE A 39 -6.32 -0.65 -7.70
CA ILE A 39 -5.75 -1.05 -6.41
C ILE A 39 -4.21 -0.99 -6.45
N GLN A 40 -3.60 -1.45 -7.54
CA GLN A 40 -2.15 -1.41 -7.72
C GLN A 40 -1.64 0.04 -7.79
N ALA A 41 -2.35 0.92 -8.49
CA ALA A 41 -1.99 2.34 -8.57
C ALA A 41 -2.09 3.04 -7.20
N GLU A 42 -3.12 2.73 -6.41
CA GLU A 42 -3.28 3.25 -5.05
C GLU A 42 -2.18 2.74 -4.11
N ASN A 43 -1.93 1.43 -4.07
CA ASN A 43 -0.85 0.85 -3.27
C ASN A 43 0.51 1.44 -3.63
N ARG A 44 0.79 1.65 -4.92
CA ARG A 44 2.06 2.24 -5.34
C ARG A 44 2.26 3.65 -4.79
N ARG A 45 1.19 4.44 -4.67
CA ARG A 45 1.24 5.77 -4.04
C ARG A 45 1.50 5.66 -2.55
N LEU A 46 0.78 4.76 -1.87
CA LEU A 46 0.97 4.53 -0.43
C LEU A 46 2.39 4.08 -0.10
N VAL A 47 2.96 3.18 -0.89
CA VAL A 47 4.36 2.72 -0.74
C VAL A 47 5.33 3.88 -0.96
N ALA A 48 5.13 4.69 -2.00
CA ALA A 48 5.99 5.86 -2.26
C ALA A 48 5.95 6.88 -1.10
N ASP A 49 4.77 7.15 -0.55
CA ASP A 49 4.60 8.06 0.60
C ASP A 49 5.24 7.47 1.86
N ALA A 50 5.12 6.16 2.09
CA ALA A 50 5.76 5.48 3.20
C ALA A 50 7.29 5.51 3.08
N GLU A 51 7.84 5.27 1.89
CA GLU A 51 9.28 5.37 1.62
C GLU A 51 9.82 6.78 1.87
N LEU A 52 9.10 7.82 1.47
CA LEU A 52 9.48 9.21 1.74
C LEU A 52 9.51 9.51 3.25
N ARG A 53 8.51 9.05 3.99
CA ARG A 53 8.46 9.17 5.46
C ARG A 53 9.59 8.39 6.12
N LEU A 54 9.95 7.23 5.59
CA LEU A 54 11.04 6.41 6.10
C LEU A 54 12.38 7.11 5.91
N LYS A 55 12.66 7.60 4.69
CA LYS A 55 13.89 8.39 4.40
C LYS A 55 14.00 9.65 5.24
N TYR A 56 12.88 10.31 5.53
CA TYR A 56 12.87 11.46 6.42
C TYR A 56 13.27 11.07 7.85
N GLN A 57 12.69 9.98 8.37
CA GLN A 57 13.02 9.44 9.69
C GLN A 57 14.47 8.97 9.78
N GLU A 58 15.00 8.30 8.75
CA GLU A 58 16.39 7.89 8.68
C GLU A 58 17.33 9.08 8.73
N LYS A 59 17.07 10.16 7.97
CA LYS A 59 17.85 11.40 8.07
C LYS A 59 17.79 12.04 9.45
N VAL A 60 16.64 11.98 10.12
CA VAL A 60 16.49 12.48 11.49
C VAL A 60 17.29 11.61 12.45
N LEU A 61 17.23 10.28 12.30
CA LEU A 61 17.96 9.32 13.11
C LEU A 61 19.48 9.42 12.89
N GLU A 62 19.93 9.62 11.66
CA GLU A 62 21.35 9.85 11.30
C GLU A 62 21.87 11.14 11.96
N ARG A 63 21.08 12.23 11.95
CA ARG A 63 21.44 13.44 12.69
C ARG A 63 21.45 13.23 14.20
N LEU A 64 20.56 12.40 14.73
CA LEU A 64 20.53 12.03 16.15
C LEU A 64 21.73 11.15 16.52
N SER A 65 22.16 10.21 15.67
CA SER A 65 23.28 9.31 15.96
C SER A 65 24.64 9.98 15.78
N SER A 66 24.73 10.98 14.92
CA SER A 66 25.99 11.70 14.62
C SER A 66 26.43 12.66 15.72
N ASP A 67 25.55 13.00 16.68
CA ASP A 67 25.89 13.87 17.81
C ASP A 67 25.40 13.28 19.15
N PRO A 68 26.25 12.50 19.85
CA PRO A 68 25.95 11.93 21.16
C PRO A 68 25.54 12.99 22.20
N SER A 69 25.99 14.24 22.03
CA SER A 69 25.68 15.35 22.94
C SER A 69 24.24 15.86 22.80
N TYR A 70 23.54 15.53 21.71
CA TYR A 70 22.15 15.94 21.46
C TYR A 70 21.13 14.91 21.97
N VAL A 71 21.44 13.61 21.86
CA VAL A 71 20.60 12.51 22.38
C VAL A 71 20.40 12.63 23.88
N ASP A 72 21.47 12.93 24.61
CA ASP A 72 21.44 13.11 26.07
C ASP A 72 20.55 14.32 26.46
N LYS A 73 20.57 15.43 25.71
CA LYS A 73 19.70 16.59 25.96
C LYS A 73 18.21 16.30 25.69
N VAL A 74 17.90 15.52 24.64
CA VAL A 74 16.50 15.19 24.27
C VAL A 74 15.88 14.17 25.22
N ILE A 75 16.63 13.13 25.58
CA ILE A 75 16.23 12.13 26.59
C ILE A 75 15.97 12.83 27.93
N ARG A 76 16.85 13.76 28.31
CA ARG A 76 16.77 14.54 29.55
C ARG A 76 15.57 15.47 29.64
N ARG A 77 15.22 16.16 28.55
CA ARG A 77 14.01 17.00 28.47
C ARG A 77 12.72 16.18 28.51
N LYS A 78 12.73 14.97 27.94
CA LYS A 78 11.55 14.09 27.87
C LYS A 78 11.31 13.29 29.16
N LEU A 79 12.38 12.98 29.90
CA LEU A 79 12.33 12.29 31.20
C LEU A 79 12.35 13.26 32.41
N GLY A 80 12.54 14.56 32.19
CA GLY A 80 12.53 15.58 33.24
C GLY A 80 13.73 15.56 34.20
N TYR A 81 14.82 14.87 33.83
CA TYR A 81 16.03 14.84 34.65
C TYR A 81 16.88 16.10 34.43
N ALA A 82 17.49 16.63 35.48
CA ALA A 82 18.46 17.73 35.40
C ALA A 82 19.83 17.23 35.89
N ARG A 83 20.92 17.84 35.40
CA ARG A 83 22.25 17.63 36.00
C ARG A 83 22.23 18.19 37.44
N PRO A 84 23.08 17.69 38.37
CA PRO A 84 23.14 18.20 39.76
C PRO A 84 23.39 19.72 39.86
N GLU A 85 23.90 20.34 38.79
CA GLU A 85 24.30 21.75 38.73
C GLU A 85 23.38 22.63 37.86
N GLU A 86 22.25 22.11 37.34
CA GLU A 86 21.31 22.88 36.52
C GLU A 86 19.93 22.99 37.19
N PHE A 87 19.45 24.22 37.37
CA PHE A 87 18.11 24.53 37.91
C PHE A 87 17.05 24.47 36.80
N VAL A 88 16.07 23.58 36.95
CA VAL A 88 14.90 23.50 36.06
C VAL A 88 13.74 24.26 36.69
N PHE A 89 13.44 25.45 36.15
CA PHE A 89 12.23 26.20 36.52
C PHE A 89 11.03 25.61 35.79
N ARG A 90 10.11 24.98 36.54
CA ARG A 90 8.79 24.58 36.04
C ARG A 90 7.79 25.64 36.48
N PHE A 91 7.38 26.51 35.56
CA PHE A 91 6.27 27.43 35.81
C PHE A 91 4.96 26.67 35.60
N SER A 92 4.15 26.59 36.65
CA SER A 92 2.76 26.17 36.53
C SER A 92 2.00 27.33 35.90
N GLU A 93 1.51 27.17 34.67
CA GLU A 93 0.44 28.04 34.18
C GLU A 93 -0.85 27.67 34.94
N ASN A 94 -1.54 28.71 35.42
CA ASN A 94 -2.86 28.61 36.05
C ASN A 94 -3.91 28.12 35.05
#